data_AF-A0AA46TC14-F1
#
_entry.id   AF-A0AA46TC14-F1
#
_cell.length_a   1.000
_cell.length_b   1.000
_cell.length_c   1.000
_cell.angle_alpha   90.00
_cell.angle_beta   90.00
_cell.angle_gamma   90.00
#
_symmetry.space_group_name_H-M   'P 1'
#
loop_
_entity.id
_entity.type
_entity.pdbx_description
1 polymer ?
#
loop_
_entity_poly.entity_id
_entity_poly.type
_entity_poly.pdbx_seq_one_letter_code
_entity_poly.pdbx_strand_id
1 'polypeptide(L)'
;MRRNRFLEYLVVQVLVIAAVMLIFAVIKNKQIAATIAGVLFVVMPISLMAWEHKKEGFQEMTWFAGMLQFWVIFALPILGIRLLNWGVPFDQLFFWGIPGPLLHSWSSKSYMVMMLVTAIRWWRVDR
;
A
#
# COMPACT_ATOMS: atom_id res chain seq x y z
N MET A 1 -15.06 -26.27 0.58
CA MET A 1 -15.21 -24.84 0.94
C MET A 1 -13.87 -24.15 0.73
N ARG A 2 -13.72 -23.34 -0.34
CA ARG A 2 -12.49 -22.55 -0.54
C ARG A 2 -12.40 -21.56 0.61
N ARG A 3 -11.43 -21.72 1.52
CA ARG A 3 -11.21 -20.75 2.62
C ARG A 3 -10.97 -19.38 2.00
N ASN A 4 -11.73 -18.38 2.44
CA ASN A 4 -11.69 -17.07 1.83
C ASN A 4 -10.47 -16.26 2.24
N ARG A 5 -9.38 -16.51 1.52
CA ARG A 5 -8.06 -15.88 1.71
C ARG A 5 -8.08 -14.36 1.55
N PHE A 6 -9.08 -13.77 0.89
CA PHE A 6 -9.20 -12.32 0.81
C PHE A 6 -9.45 -11.68 2.18
N LEU A 7 -10.00 -12.43 3.15
CA LEU A 7 -10.02 -11.99 4.55
C LEU A 7 -8.60 -11.89 5.12
N GLU A 8 -7.74 -12.88 4.88
CA GLU A 8 -6.34 -12.86 5.31
C GLU A 8 -5.61 -11.65 4.70
N TYR A 9 -5.87 -11.35 3.43
CA TYR A 9 -5.29 -10.19 2.74
C TYR A 9 -5.78 -8.87 3.33
N LEU A 10 -7.08 -8.77 3.63
CA LEU A 10 -7.67 -7.59 4.25
C LEU A 10 -7.11 -7.37 5.66
N VAL A 11 -6.94 -8.44 6.45
CA VAL A 11 -6.30 -8.39 7.77
C VAL A 11 -4.87 -7.86 7.64
N VAL A 12 -4.08 -8.38 6.70
CA VAL A 12 -2.70 -7.88 6.45
C VAL A 12 -2.70 -6.40 6.09
N GLN A 13 -3.62 -5.93 5.25
CA GLN A 13 -3.74 -4.51 4.91
C GLN A 13 -4.03 -3.64 6.15
N VAL A 14 -5.02 -4.03 6.97
CA VAL A 14 -5.35 -3.33 8.22
C VAL A 14 -4.15 -3.31 9.18
N LEU A 15 -3.45 -4.43 9.33
CA LEU A 15 -2.26 -4.52 10.17
C LEU A 15 -1.13 -3.60 9.70
N VAL A 16 -0.96 -3.41 8.38
CA VAL A 16 0.03 -2.45 7.85
C VAL A 16 -0.35 -1.02 8.21
N ILE A 17 -1.62 -0.63 8.14
CA ILE A 17 -2.04 0.70 8.61
C ILE A 17 -1.70 0.87 10.09
N ALA A 18 -2.04 -0.11 10.93
CA ALA A 18 -1.74 -0.08 12.36
C ALA A 18 -0.22 0.03 12.62
N ALA A 19 0.59 -0.74 11.91
CA ALA A 19 2.04 -0.70 12.00
C ALA A 19 2.61 0.67 11.60
N VAL A 20 2.11 1.26 10.51
CA VAL A 20 2.54 2.59 10.05
C VAL A 20 2.16 3.66 11.09
N MET A 21 0.95 3.62 11.64
CA MET A 21 0.55 4.55 12.72
C MET A 21 1.47 4.44 13.93
N LEU A 22 1.81 3.20 14.33
CA LEU A 22 2.75 2.97 15.44
C LEU A 22 4.15 3.49 15.12
N ILE A 23 4.65 3.28 13.90
CA ILE A 23 5.95 3.78 13.45
C ILE A 23 6.02 5.30 13.60
N PHE A 24 4.99 6.02 13.15
CA PHE A 24 4.94 7.48 13.28
C PHE A 24 4.75 7.96 14.73
N ALA A 25 4.14 7.14 15.59
CA ALA A 25 4.00 7.45 17.01
C ALA A 25 5.33 7.27 17.79
N VAL A 26 6.16 6.30 17.41
CA VAL A 26 7.38 5.93 18.15
C VAL A 26 8.64 6.63 17.59
N ILE A 27 8.76 6.76 16.27
CA ILE A 27 9.98 7.28 15.63
C ILE A 27 9.88 8.80 15.50
N LYS A 28 10.67 9.52 16.30
CA LYS A 28 10.73 11.01 16.28
C LYS A 28 11.20 11.57 14.94
N ASN A 29 12.12 10.88 14.28
CA ASN A 29 12.59 11.29 12.96
C ASN A 29 11.55 10.93 11.89
N LYS A 30 10.74 11.92 11.49
CA LYS A 30 9.69 11.79 10.47
C LYS A 30 10.19 11.24 9.14
N GLN A 31 11.46 11.46 8.81
CA GLN A 31 12.05 10.95 7.59
C GLN A 31 12.30 9.45 7.64
N ILE A 32 12.92 8.98 8.71
CA ILE A 32 13.13 7.55 8.94
C ILE A 32 11.77 6.83 9.03
N ALA A 33 10.82 7.40 9.78
CA ALA A 33 9.45 6.89 9.89
C ALA A 33 8.77 6.74 8.52
N ALA A 34 8.81 7.80 7.69
CA ALA A 34 8.21 7.79 6.36
C ALA A 34 8.88 6.79 5.41
N THR A 35 10.21 6.62 5.49
CA THR A 35 10.92 5.62 4.68
C THR A 35 10.54 4.21 5.07
N ILE A 36 10.50 3.89 6.37
CA ILE A 36 10.08 2.56 6.85
C ILE A 36 8.61 2.29 6.45
N ALA A 37 7.73 3.27 6.63
CA ALA A 37 6.34 3.15 6.19
C ALA A 37 6.22 2.93 4.67
N GLY A 38 7.00 3.67 3.87
CA GLY A 38 7.05 3.50 2.42
C GLY A 38 7.50 2.10 2.01
N VAL A 39 8.52 1.54 2.69
CA VAL A 39 8.96 0.15 2.47
C VAL A 39 7.83 -0.84 2.78
N LEU A 40 7.11 -0.67 3.88
CA LEU A 40 5.95 -1.54 4.20
C LEU A 40 4.87 -1.48 3.11
N PHE A 41 4.55 -0.29 2.62
CA PHE A 41 3.57 -0.10 1.54
C PHE A 41 4.04 -0.63 0.18
N VAL A 42 5.35 -0.77 -0.06
CA VAL A 42 5.89 -1.42 -1.26
C VAL A 42 5.93 -2.94 -1.11
N VAL A 43 6.36 -3.43 0.05
CA VAL A 43 6.53 -4.87 0.32
C VAL A 43 5.19 -5.58 0.44
N MET A 44 4.20 -4.98 1.10
CA MET A 44 2.92 -5.65 1.34
C MET A 44 2.17 -6.03 0.05
N PRO A 45 1.93 -5.13 -0.93
CA PRO A 45 1.22 -5.49 -2.15
C PRO A 45 1.96 -6.56 -2.94
N ILE A 46 3.29 -6.47 -3.04
CA ILE A 46 4.11 -7.51 -3.71
C ILE A 46 3.95 -8.85 -3.00
N SER A 47 4.02 -8.87 -1.67
CA SER A 47 3.92 -10.10 -0.89
C SER A 47 2.56 -10.75 -1.06
N LEU A 48 1.48 -9.97 -1.06
CA LEU A 48 0.13 -10.48 -1.31
C LEU A 48 -0.04 -10.97 -2.75
N MET A 49 0.45 -10.24 -3.75
CA MET A 49 0.41 -10.67 -5.15
C MET A 49 1.20 -11.96 -5.37
N ALA A 50 2.39 -12.08 -4.78
CA ALA A 50 3.20 -13.30 -4.85
C ALA A 50 2.52 -14.48 -4.14
N TRP A 51 1.84 -14.22 -3.01
CA TRP A 51 1.07 -15.24 -2.31
C TRP A 51 -0.15 -15.72 -3.14
N GLU A 52 -0.88 -14.79 -3.76
CA GLU A 52 -2.01 -15.12 -4.63
C GLU A 52 -1.55 -15.89 -5.88
N HIS A 53 -0.42 -15.50 -6.48
CA HIS A 53 0.16 -16.21 -7.61
C HIS A 53 0.49 -17.67 -7.27
N LYS A 54 1.12 -17.90 -6.12
CA LYS A 54 1.46 -19.26 -5.65
C LYS A 54 0.22 -20.12 -5.37
N LYS A 55 -0.90 -19.52 -4.98
CA LYS A 55 -2.12 -20.26 -4.64
C LYS A 55 -3.03 -20.52 -5.84
N GLU A 56 -3.20 -19.57 -6.76
CA GLU A 56 -4.17 -19.70 -7.87
C GLU A 56 -3.74 -19.02 -9.18
N GLY A 57 -2.48 -18.60 -9.33
CA GLY A 57 -1.98 -18.10 -10.61
C GLY A 57 -2.67 -16.83 -11.14
N PHE A 58 -3.07 -15.90 -10.26
CA PHE A 58 -3.72 -14.62 -10.62
C PHE A 58 -5.10 -14.70 -11.29
N GLN A 59 -5.94 -15.69 -10.93
CA GLN A 59 -7.30 -15.77 -11.48
C GLN A 59 -8.14 -14.49 -11.25
N GLU A 60 -7.91 -13.73 -10.17
CA GLU A 60 -8.68 -12.53 -9.82
C GLU A 60 -8.06 -11.24 -10.38
N MET A 61 -8.22 -11.01 -11.68
CA MET A 61 -7.60 -9.88 -12.41
C MET A 61 -7.97 -8.50 -11.84
N THR A 62 -9.20 -8.30 -11.40
CA THR A 62 -9.59 -7.01 -10.79
C THR A 62 -8.92 -6.74 -9.45
N TRP A 63 -8.67 -7.78 -8.64
CA TRP A 63 -7.93 -7.63 -7.40
C TRP A 63 -6.47 -7.30 -7.68
N PHE A 64 -5.88 -8.00 -8.65
CA PHE A 64 -4.52 -7.73 -9.11
C PHE A 64 -4.37 -6.30 -9.65
N ALA A 65 -5.32 -5.82 -10.45
CA ALA A 65 -5.35 -4.43 -10.92
C ALA A 65 -5.47 -3.42 -9.75
N GLY A 66 -6.29 -3.74 -8.73
CA GLY A 66 -6.42 -2.94 -7.51
C GLY A 66 -5.12 -2.86 -6.69
N MET A 67 -4.33 -3.93 -6.66
CA MET A 67 -2.99 -3.95 -6.05
C MET A 67 -1.97 -3.15 -6.88
N LEU A 68 -1.93 -3.40 -8.20
CA LEU A 68 -0.98 -2.76 -9.10
C LEU A 68 -1.16 -1.24 -9.16
N GLN A 69 -2.40 -0.73 -9.20
CA GLN A 69 -2.63 0.72 -9.25
C GLN A 69 -2.02 1.43 -8.03
N PHE A 70 -2.17 0.87 -6.83
CA PHE A 70 -1.58 1.46 -5.63
C PHE A 70 -0.05 1.36 -5.68
N TRP A 71 0.44 0.19 -6.05
CA TRP A 71 1.88 -0.11 -6.02
C TRP A 71 2.68 0.72 -7.02
N VAL A 72 2.26 0.75 -8.29
CA VAL A 72 2.95 1.44 -9.39
C VAL A 72 2.77 2.96 -9.31
N ILE A 73 1.56 3.44 -9.01
CA ILE A 73 1.24 4.87 -9.10
C ILE A 73 1.68 5.61 -7.83
N PHE A 74 1.63 4.97 -6.66
CA PHE A 74 1.86 5.65 -5.40
C PHE A 74 3.00 5.05 -4.56
N ALA A 75 2.95 3.77 -4.22
CA ALA A 75 3.91 3.20 -3.26
C ALA A 75 5.36 3.32 -3.74
N LEU A 76 5.62 2.86 -4.98
CA LEU A 76 6.96 2.95 -5.57
C LEU A 76 7.41 4.40 -5.81
N PRO A 77 6.63 5.28 -6.47
CA PRO A 77 7.06 6.66 -6.69
C PRO A 77 7.31 7.42 -5.39
N ILE A 78 6.43 7.31 -4.39
CA ILE A 78 6.59 8.02 -3.12
C ILE A 78 7.86 7.56 -2.38
N LEU A 79 8.11 6.25 -2.31
CA LEU A 79 9.34 5.73 -1.72
C LEU A 79 10.56 6.19 -2.51
N GLY A 80 10.50 6.11 -3.85
CA GLY A 80 11.58 6.53 -4.74
C GLY A 80 11.97 8.00 -4.53
N ILE A 81 11.00 8.91 -4.58
CA ILE A 81 11.23 10.35 -4.34
C ILE A 81 11.81 10.56 -2.94
N ARG A 82 11.31 9.83 -1.93
CA ARG A 82 11.78 9.96 -0.56
C ARG A 82 13.25 9.55 -0.40
N LEU A 83 13.67 8.50 -1.09
CA LEU A 83 15.06 8.03 -1.09
C LEU A 83 15.98 8.95 -1.90
N LEU A 84 15.51 9.44 -3.05
CA LEU A 84 16.29 10.32 -3.92
C LEU A 84 16.49 11.74 -3.34
N ASN A 85 15.54 12.22 -2.53
CA ASN A 85 15.59 13.55 -1.91
C ASN A 85 15.80 13.45 -0.40
N TRP A 86 16.82 12.69 0.01
CA TRP A 86 17.14 12.48 1.42
C TRP A 86 17.53 13.80 2.10
N GLY A 87 16.88 14.13 3.22
CA GLY A 87 17.13 15.34 4.00
C GLY A 87 16.16 16.49 3.65
N VAL A 88 15.41 16.36 2.56
CA VAL A 88 14.39 17.34 2.18
C VAL A 88 13.07 17.02 2.90
N PRO A 89 12.44 17.99 3.58
CA PRO A 89 11.11 17.83 4.14
C PRO A 89 10.08 17.42 3.08
N PHE A 90 9.17 16.50 3.41
CA PHE A 90 8.25 15.92 2.43
C PHE A 90 7.24 16.93 1.85
N ASP A 91 6.91 17.96 2.62
CA ASP A 91 6.09 19.11 2.24
C ASP A 91 6.75 20.02 1.20
N GLN A 92 8.08 19.94 1.04
CA GLN A 92 8.84 20.68 0.03
C GLN A 92 9.06 19.87 -1.25
N LEU A 93 8.67 18.60 -1.28
CA LEU A 93 8.85 17.74 -2.45
C LEU A 93 7.75 17.98 -3.47
N PHE A 94 8.14 17.98 -4.75
CA PHE A 94 7.22 18.01 -5.89
C PHE A 94 7.50 16.81 -6.79
N PHE A 95 6.44 16.15 -7.24
CA PHE A 95 6.54 15.09 -8.23
C PHE A 95 5.68 15.44 -9.43
N TRP A 96 6.32 15.69 -10.58
CA TRP A 96 5.63 16.13 -11.79
C TRP A 96 4.67 17.31 -11.55
N GLY A 97 5.12 18.28 -10.73
CA GLY A 97 4.32 19.46 -10.36
C GLY A 97 3.29 19.22 -9.24
N ILE A 98 3.14 17.99 -8.74
CA ILE A 98 2.22 17.67 -7.65
C ILE A 98 2.95 17.79 -6.29
N PRO A 99 2.46 18.58 -5.34
CA PRO A 99 3.05 18.67 -4.00
C PRO A 99 3.01 17.33 -3.25
N GLY A 100 4.06 17.03 -2.48
CA GLY A 100 4.16 15.83 -1.65
C GLY A 100 2.94 15.57 -0.75
N PRO A 101 2.43 16.56 0.01
CA PRO A 101 1.23 16.37 0.84
C PRO A 101 -0.01 15.95 0.04
N LEU A 102 -0.15 16.45 -1.19
CA LEU A 102 -1.24 16.08 -2.09
C LEU A 102 -1.07 14.65 -2.60
N LEU A 103 0.15 14.25 -2.99
CA LEU A 103 0.47 12.86 -3.35
C LEU A 103 0.14 11.88 -2.22
N HIS A 104 0.48 12.22 -0.97
CA HIS A 104 0.18 11.38 0.18
C HIS A 104 -1.33 11.27 0.47
N SER A 105 -2.07 12.37 0.30
CA SER A 105 -3.54 12.34 0.40
C SER A 105 -4.16 11.44 -0.67
N TRP A 106 -3.67 11.52 -1.91
CA TRP A 106 -4.12 10.66 -3.01
C TRP A 106 -3.72 9.20 -2.82
N SER A 107 -2.50 8.93 -2.33
CA SER A 107 -2.06 7.56 -2.04
C SER A 107 -2.92 6.91 -0.96
N SER A 108 -3.34 7.68 0.05
CA SER A 108 -4.23 7.20 1.11
C SER A 108 -5.59 6.78 0.54
N LYS A 109 -6.16 7.56 -0.38
CA LYS A 109 -7.41 7.21 -1.08
C LYS A 109 -7.23 5.99 -1.99
N SER A 110 -6.12 5.92 -2.73
CA SER A 110 -5.78 4.76 -3.57
C SER A 110 -5.61 3.49 -2.73
N TYR A 111 -5.02 3.60 -1.55
CA TYR A 111 -4.92 2.48 -0.60
C TYR A 111 -6.30 2.00 -0.14
N MET A 112 -7.21 2.93 0.18
CA MET A 112 -8.59 2.59 0.51
C MET A 112 -9.31 1.87 -0.63
N VAL A 113 -9.10 2.29 -1.88
CA VAL A 113 -9.65 1.59 -3.06
C VAL A 113 -9.13 0.16 -3.14
N MET A 114 -7.83 -0.06 -2.95
CA MET A 114 -7.22 -1.39 -2.91
C MET A 114 -7.82 -2.26 -1.80
N MET A 115 -8.05 -1.71 -0.60
CA MET A 115 -8.74 -2.40 0.49
C MET A 115 -10.20 -2.72 0.14
N LEU A 116 -10.94 -1.78 -0.45
CA LEU A 116 -12.34 -1.99 -0.86
C LEU A 116 -12.45 -3.09 -1.90
N VAL A 117 -11.56 -3.12 -2.90
CA VAL A 117 -11.52 -4.21 -3.88
C VAL A 117 -11.24 -5.55 -3.18
N THR A 118 -10.33 -5.57 -2.21
CA THR A 118 -10.04 -6.77 -1.40
C THR A 118 -11.26 -7.22 -0.59
N ALA A 119 -11.97 -6.28 0.05
CA ALA A 119 -13.18 -6.55 0.81
C ALA A 119 -14.37 -7.00 -0.06
N ILE A 120 -14.55 -6.41 -1.24
CA ILE A 120 -15.58 -6.83 -2.21
C ILE A 120 -15.31 -8.26 -2.68
N ARG A 121 -14.05 -8.59 -2.95
CA ARG A 121 -13.64 -9.93 -3.38
C ARG A 121 -13.82 -10.95 -2.26
N TRP A 122 -13.48 -10.59 -1.04
CA TRP A 122 -13.84 -11.36 0.15
C TRP A 122 -15.35 -11.61 0.17
N TRP A 123 -16.19 -10.58 0.16
CA TRP A 123 -17.64 -10.77 0.28
C TRP A 123 -18.27 -11.59 -0.86
N ARG A 124 -17.77 -11.45 -2.09
CA ARG A 124 -18.29 -12.18 -3.26
C ARG A 124 -17.84 -13.64 -3.35
N VAL A 125 -16.69 -13.99 -2.77
CA VAL A 125 -16.17 -15.38 -2.77
C VAL A 125 -16.78 -16.23 -1.64
N ASP A 126 -17.32 -15.60 -0.59
CA ASP A 126 -18.04 -16.27 0.50
C ASP A 126 -19.49 -16.64 0.17
N ARG A 127 -20.04 -16.15 -0.95
CA ARG A 127 -21.38 -16.50 -1.46
C ARG A 127 -21.27 -17.39 -2.68
#